data_AF-A0A397V247-F1
#
_entry.id   AF-A0A397V247-F1
#
_cell.length_a   1.000
_cell.length_b   1.000
_cell.length_c   1.000
_cell.angle_alpha   90.00
_cell.angle_beta   90.00
_cell.angle_gamma   90.00
#
_symmetry.space_group_name_H-M   'P 1'
#
loop_
_entity.id
_entity.type
_entity.pdbx_description
1 polymer ?
#
loop_
_entity_poly.entity_id
_entity_poly.type
_entity_poly.pdbx_seq_one_letter_code
_entity_poly.pdbx_strand_id
1 'polypeptide(L)'
;MPSNFEEQLALCYEDLDYTPAVLKKLPLFFEQASFFIKENNISVQCYLHVGDIVLINSDEEECIAIIRAIFCHKKGERYLTFIIIDSFKNINQTKLVCPVYRLATNNLRKIFPVSIVKSVNAIHFIHNCKDGECIEGNYNLENDLYIKNLYFFKAV
;
A
#
# COMPACT_ATOMS: atom_id res chain seq x y z
N MET A 1 9.55 7.86 -19.23
CA MET A 1 8.27 7.76 -19.97
C MET A 1 7.14 8.09 -18.98
N PRO A 2 6.43 9.22 -19.13
CA PRO A 2 5.33 9.64 -18.25
C PRO A 2 4.04 8.80 -18.35
N SER A 3 4.08 7.66 -19.05
CA SER A 3 2.93 6.87 -19.51
C SER A 3 2.37 5.89 -18.46
N ASN A 4 2.29 6.24 -17.18
CA ASN A 4 1.80 5.28 -16.17
C ASN A 4 0.88 5.87 -15.09
N PHE A 5 1.09 7.13 -14.68
CA PHE A 5 0.27 7.69 -13.59
C PHE A 5 -1.14 8.04 -14.05
N GLU A 6 -1.29 8.78 -15.14
CA GLU A 6 -2.60 9.22 -15.64
C GLU A 6 -3.46 8.05 -16.10
N GLU A 7 -2.87 7.06 -16.77
CA GLU A 7 -3.57 5.84 -17.22
C GLU A 7 -4.09 5.03 -16.04
N GLN A 8 -3.25 4.77 -15.02
CA GLN A 8 -3.70 4.06 -13.83
C GLN A 8 -4.74 4.84 -13.03
N LEU A 9 -4.62 6.18 -12.97
CA LEU A 9 -5.62 7.02 -12.33
C LEU A 9 -6.96 6.93 -13.09
N ALA A 10 -6.94 6.92 -14.43
CA ALA A 10 -8.13 6.74 -15.25
C ALA A 10 -8.83 5.40 -14.95
N LEU A 11 -8.06 4.30 -14.86
CA LEU A 11 -8.59 2.98 -14.45
C LEU A 11 -9.24 3.02 -13.06
N CYS A 12 -8.67 3.76 -12.11
CA CYS A 12 -9.28 3.92 -10.78
C CYS A 12 -10.61 4.68 -10.81
N TYR A 13 -10.79 5.60 -11.77
CA TYR A 13 -12.08 6.24 -11.98
C TYR A 13 -13.10 5.23 -12.53
N GLU A 14 -12.70 4.40 -13.50
CA GLU A 14 -13.57 3.36 -14.06
C GLU A 14 -14.04 2.37 -13.00
N ASP A 15 -13.13 1.89 -12.13
CA ASP A 15 -13.46 0.99 -11.02
C ASP A 15 -14.46 1.58 -10.01
N LEU A 16 -14.56 2.91 -9.95
CA LEU A 16 -15.50 3.63 -9.09
C LEU A 16 -16.80 4.01 -9.83
N ASP A 17 -17.06 3.40 -10.99
CA ASP A 17 -18.19 3.70 -11.89
C ASP A 17 -18.23 5.18 -12.34
N TYR A 18 -17.06 5.80 -12.39
CA TYR A 18 -16.90 7.17 -12.81
C TYR A 18 -16.33 7.22 -14.22
N THR A 19 -16.96 8.00 -15.10
CA THR A 19 -16.31 8.40 -16.36
C THR A 19 -14.94 9.02 -16.05
N PRO A 20 -13.86 8.56 -16.72
CA PRO A 20 -12.53 9.13 -16.57
C PRO A 20 -12.64 10.63 -16.72
N ALA A 21 -12.35 11.37 -15.65
CA ALA A 21 -12.38 12.82 -15.72
C ALA A 21 -11.32 13.27 -16.72
N VAL A 22 -11.53 14.41 -17.38
CA VAL A 22 -10.42 15.09 -18.04
C VAL A 22 -9.39 15.42 -16.95
N LEU A 23 -8.30 14.64 -16.89
CA LEU A 23 -7.25 14.68 -15.86
C LEU A 23 -6.37 15.94 -15.97
N LYS A 24 -7.00 17.12 -16.06
CA LYS A 24 -6.28 18.41 -16.18
C LYS A 24 -5.89 19.01 -14.83
N LYS A 25 -6.37 18.44 -13.73
CA LYS A 25 -6.07 18.96 -12.39
C LYS A 25 -4.93 18.15 -11.77
N LEU A 26 -3.97 18.86 -11.19
CA LEU A 26 -2.84 18.21 -10.53
C LEU A 26 -3.33 17.51 -9.24
N PRO A 27 -2.82 16.30 -8.94
CA PRO A 27 -3.07 15.64 -7.66
C PRO A 27 -2.44 16.42 -6.50
N LEU A 28 -3.08 16.36 -5.33
CA LEU A 28 -2.57 16.91 -4.07
C LEU A 28 -2.09 15.77 -3.20
N PHE A 29 -0.82 15.76 -2.81
CA PHE A 29 -0.21 14.70 -2.00
C PHE A 29 -0.24 15.01 -0.51
N PHE A 30 -0.33 13.96 0.30
CA PHE A 30 -0.43 14.03 1.75
C PHE A 30 0.44 12.94 2.40
N GLU A 31 0.96 13.23 3.59
CA GLU A 31 1.69 12.25 4.41
C GLU A 31 0.76 11.27 5.11
N GLN A 32 -0.48 11.70 5.38
CA GLN A 32 -1.46 10.91 6.12
C GLN A 32 -2.89 11.17 5.67
N ALA A 33 -3.75 10.19 5.88
CA ALA A 33 -5.20 10.28 5.72
C ALA A 33 -5.92 9.56 6.86
N SER A 34 -7.18 9.92 7.07
CA SER A 34 -8.08 9.15 7.94
C SER A 34 -9.38 8.86 7.22
N PHE A 35 -9.92 7.67 7.43
CA PHE A 35 -11.17 7.23 6.82
C PHE A 35 -11.89 6.26 7.76
N PHE A 36 -13.16 6.00 7.47
CA PHE A 36 -13.98 5.07 8.24
C PHE A 36 -14.16 3.77 7.46
N ILE A 37 -13.86 2.65 8.08
CA ILE A 37 -14.23 1.32 7.60
C ILE A 37 -15.52 0.91 8.31
N LYS A 38 -16.50 0.42 7.55
CA LYS A 38 -17.78 -0.05 8.09
C LYS A 38 -17.79 -1.57 8.10
N GLU A 39 -17.68 -2.16 9.30
CA GLU A 39 -17.81 -3.60 9.52
C GLU A 39 -18.96 -3.87 10.48
N ASN A 40 -19.91 -4.74 10.12
CA ASN A 40 -21.01 -5.18 11.00
C ASN A 40 -21.78 -4.03 11.68
N ASN A 41 -22.10 -2.94 10.96
CA ASN A 41 -22.73 -1.71 11.47
C ASN A 41 -21.90 -0.88 12.47
N ILE A 42 -20.64 -1.25 12.71
CA ILE A 42 -19.69 -0.46 13.49
C ILE A 42 -18.79 0.29 12.50
N SER A 43 -18.63 1.59 12.74
CA SER A 43 -17.68 2.42 11.98
C SER A 43 -16.40 2.57 12.79
N VAL A 44 -15.31 2.02 12.27
CA VAL A 44 -13.98 2.15 12.86
C VAL A 44 -13.21 3.23 12.10
N GLN A 45 -12.68 4.21 12.83
CA GLN A 45 -11.80 5.21 12.24
C GLN A 45 -10.41 4.60 12.08
N CYS A 46 -9.90 4.64 10.86
CA CYS A 46 -8.56 4.20 10.51
C CYS A 46 -7.70 5.41 10.16
N TYR A 47 -6.44 5.36 10.59
CA TYR A 47 -5.41 6.32 10.23
C TYR A 47 -4.42 5.61 9.31
N LEU A 48 -4.03 6.29 8.24
CA LEU A 48 -3.13 5.76 7.23
C LEU A 48 -2.02 6.77 6.99
N HIS A 49 -0.78 6.31 7.04
CA HIS A 49 0.43 7.08 6.79
C HIS A 49 1.19 6.48 5.61
N VAL A 50 1.99 7.30 4.94
CA VAL A 50 3.01 6.78 4.02
C VAL A 50 3.97 5.88 4.80
N GLY A 51 4.25 4.70 4.27
CA GLY A 51 5.05 3.66 4.92
C GLY A 51 4.24 2.63 5.72
N ASP A 52 2.95 2.88 5.98
CA ASP A 52 2.09 1.89 6.63
C ASP A 52 1.94 0.63 5.75
N ILE A 53 1.88 -0.53 6.40
CA ILE A 53 1.60 -1.80 5.74
C ILE A 53 0.12 -2.10 5.88
N VAL A 54 -0.53 -2.35 4.76
CA VAL A 54 -1.97 -2.55 4.65
C VAL A 54 -2.29 -3.92 4.08
N LEU A 55 -3.43 -4.45 4.51
CA LEU A 55 -4.14 -5.48 3.77
C LEU A 55 -5.12 -4.78 2.84
N ILE A 56 -5.10 -5.10 1.55
CA ILE A 56 -6.03 -4.56 0.57
C ILE A 56 -6.96 -5.65 0.03
N ASN A 57 -8.18 -5.24 -0.32
CA ASN A 57 -9.11 -6.06 -1.08
C ASN A 57 -8.63 -6.12 -2.53
N SER A 58 -8.29 -7.32 -2.99
CA SER A 58 -7.96 -7.63 -4.38
C SER A 58 -8.72 -8.87 -4.83
N ASP A 59 -8.81 -9.08 -6.15
CA ASP A 59 -9.38 -10.30 -6.74
C ASP A 59 -8.51 -11.56 -6.47
N GLU A 60 -7.27 -11.36 -6.01
CA GLU A 60 -6.36 -12.41 -5.52
C GLU A 60 -6.46 -12.59 -3.98
N GLU A 61 -6.05 -13.75 -3.45
CA GLU A 61 -5.92 -14.00 -2.01
C GLU A 61 -5.07 -12.90 -1.31
N GLU A 62 -5.36 -12.64 -0.02
CA GLU A 62 -4.75 -11.62 0.87
C GLU A 62 -3.59 -10.80 0.26
N CYS A 63 -3.90 -9.68 -0.40
CA CYS A 63 -2.88 -8.80 -0.94
C CYS A 63 -2.37 -7.83 0.13
N ILE A 64 -1.10 -7.99 0.48
CA ILE A 64 -0.39 -7.17 1.45
C ILE A 64 0.40 -6.12 0.66
N ALA A 65 0.34 -4.87 1.09
CA ALA A 65 1.06 -3.79 0.42
C ALA A 65 1.60 -2.74 1.40
N ILE A 66 2.60 -1.97 0.96
CA ILE A 66 3.08 -0.77 1.66
C ILE A 66 2.59 0.48 0.95
N ILE A 67 2.13 1.47 1.72
CA ILE A 67 1.73 2.78 1.19
C ILE A 67 2.98 3.57 0.79
N ARG A 68 3.04 3.97 -0.48
CA ARG A 68 4.11 4.81 -1.04
C ARG A 68 3.72 6.27 -1.18
N ALA A 69 2.45 6.55 -1.42
CA ALA A 69 1.93 7.90 -1.45
C ALA A 69 0.43 7.89 -1.18
N ILE A 70 -0.06 9.00 -0.64
CA ILE A 70 -1.49 9.28 -0.49
C ILE A 70 -1.77 10.58 -1.25
N PHE A 71 -2.81 10.61 -2.07
CA PHE A 71 -3.17 11.81 -2.79
C PHE A 71 -4.67 11.97 -3.00
N CYS A 72 -5.10 13.20 -3.21
CA CYS A 72 -6.46 13.51 -3.66
C CYS A 72 -6.43 14.05 -5.09
N HIS A 73 -7.44 13.68 -5.88
CA HIS A 73 -7.65 14.25 -7.21
C HIS A 73 -9.10 14.75 -7.34
N LYS A 74 -9.27 15.95 -7.91
CA LYS A 74 -10.55 16.66 -7.98
C LYS A 74 -11.34 16.23 -9.22
N LYS A 75 -12.55 15.71 -9.02
CA LYS A 75 -13.56 15.45 -10.07
C LYS A 75 -14.79 16.33 -9.84
N GLY A 76 -15.04 17.27 -10.75
CA GLY A 76 -16.08 18.29 -10.54
C GLY A 76 -15.78 19.09 -9.27
N GLU A 77 -16.70 19.09 -8.30
CA GLU A 77 -16.53 19.71 -6.98
C GLU A 77 -16.13 18.73 -5.86
N ARG A 78 -15.92 17.44 -6.17
CA ARG A 78 -15.55 16.43 -5.18
C ARG A 78 -14.07 16.07 -5.26
N TYR A 79 -13.46 15.83 -4.11
CA TYR A 79 -12.13 15.23 -4.02
C TYR A 79 -12.30 13.73 -3.77
N LEU A 80 -11.59 12.93 -4.56
CA LEU A 80 -11.46 11.50 -4.33
C LEU A 80 -10.04 11.22 -3.85
N THR A 81 -9.92 10.29 -2.90
CA THR A 81 -8.65 9.91 -2.28
C THR A 81 -8.15 8.58 -2.86
N PHE A 82 -6.88 8.59 -3.23
CA PHE A 82 -6.17 7.48 -3.84
C PHE A 82 -4.87 7.22 -3.09
N ILE A 83 -4.35 6.02 -3.26
CA ILE A 83 -3.09 5.55 -2.71
C ILE A 83 -2.22 5.01 -3.83
N ILE A 84 -0.91 5.19 -3.69
CA ILE A 84 0.10 4.48 -4.48
C ILE A 84 0.71 3.43 -3.58
N ILE A 85 0.81 2.19 -4.07
CA ILE A 85 1.32 1.06 -3.29
C ILE A 85 2.42 0.29 -4.01
N ASP A 86 3.23 -0.40 -3.22
CA ASP A 86 4.00 -1.56 -3.68
C ASP A 86 3.49 -2.82 -2.93
N SER A 87 3.17 -3.88 -3.66
CA SER A 87 2.68 -5.13 -3.05
C SER A 87 3.83 -6.02 -2.57
N PHE A 88 3.54 -6.85 -1.58
CA PHE A 88 4.41 -7.90 -1.09
C PHE A 88 3.99 -9.24 -1.70
N LYS A 89 4.95 -9.97 -2.26
CA LYS A 89 4.77 -11.31 -2.80
C LYS A 89 5.40 -12.33 -1.87
N ASN A 90 4.63 -13.31 -1.43
CA ASN A 90 5.18 -14.45 -0.71
C ASN A 90 6.14 -15.21 -1.66
N ILE A 91 7.38 -15.44 -1.21
CA ILE A 91 8.38 -16.14 -2.03
C ILE A 91 8.51 -17.63 -1.68
N ASN A 92 7.55 -18.17 -0.92
CA ASN A 92 7.50 -19.56 -0.45
C ASN A 92 8.76 -19.99 0.30
N GLN A 93 9.37 -19.06 1.03
CA GLN A 93 10.49 -19.30 1.93
C GLN A 93 10.08 -18.99 3.36
N THR A 94 10.76 -19.61 4.31
CA THR A 94 10.56 -19.32 5.73
C THR A 94 11.88 -18.99 6.40
N LYS A 95 11.81 -18.10 7.39
CA LYS A 95 12.91 -17.78 8.31
C LYS A 95 12.32 -17.70 9.71
N LEU A 96 12.91 -18.43 10.65
CA LEU A 96 12.35 -18.59 12.01
C LEU A 96 10.89 -19.09 11.99
N VAL A 97 10.54 -20.00 11.06
CA VAL A 97 9.17 -20.52 10.85
C VAL A 97 8.17 -19.45 10.35
N CYS A 98 8.59 -18.21 10.15
CA CYS A 98 7.77 -17.14 9.59
C CYS A 98 7.94 -17.05 8.06
N PRO A 99 6.86 -16.77 7.31
CA PRO A 99 6.94 -16.63 5.86
C PRO A 99 7.70 -15.38 5.44
N VAL A 100 8.48 -15.50 4.38
CA VAL A 100 9.26 -14.42 3.78
C VAL A 100 8.53 -13.89 2.56
N TYR A 101 8.48 -12.57 2.48
CA TYR A 101 7.88 -11.81 1.40
C TYR A 101 8.93 -10.96 0.70
N ARG A 102 8.74 -10.75 -0.59
CA ARG A 102 9.49 -9.81 -1.40
C ARG A 102 8.60 -8.64 -1.79
N LEU A 103 9.08 -7.43 -1.60
CA LEU A 103 8.46 -6.22 -2.09
C LEU A 103 8.58 -6.16 -3.62
N ALA A 104 7.45 -6.22 -4.31
CA ALA A 104 7.39 -6.08 -5.76
C ALA A 104 7.27 -4.60 -6.13
N THR A 105 8.34 -4.02 -6.66
CA THR A 105 8.37 -2.63 -7.13
C THR A 105 7.91 -2.47 -8.57
N ASN A 106 7.67 -3.57 -9.29
CA ASN A 106 7.27 -3.60 -10.71
C ASN A 106 5.79 -3.98 -10.90
N ASN A 107 4.91 -3.62 -9.96
CA ASN A 107 3.49 -3.90 -10.09
C ASN A 107 2.92 -3.26 -11.36
N LEU A 108 2.16 -4.05 -12.12
CA LEU A 108 1.44 -3.59 -13.31
C LEU A 108 0.49 -2.44 -12.95
N ARG A 109 -0.12 -2.51 -11.77
CA ARG A 109 -0.99 -1.48 -11.20
C ARG A 109 -0.54 -1.13 -9.79
N LYS A 110 -0.44 0.16 -9.50
CA LYS A 110 0.04 0.75 -8.24
C LYS A 110 -0.92 1.76 -7.64
N ILE A 111 -1.75 2.40 -8.46
CA ILE A 111 -2.74 3.39 -8.02
C ILE A 111 -4.06 2.68 -7.77
N PHE A 112 -4.65 2.96 -6.61
CA PHE A 112 -5.94 2.44 -6.20
C PHE A 112 -6.73 3.48 -5.39
N PRO A 113 -8.07 3.41 -5.38
CA PRO A 113 -8.85 4.20 -4.44
C PRO A 113 -8.60 3.74 -3.00
N VAL A 114 -8.60 4.66 -2.04
CA VAL A 114 -8.31 4.32 -0.63
C VAL A 114 -9.30 3.29 -0.05
N SER A 115 -10.49 3.16 -0.65
CA SER A 115 -11.53 2.20 -0.24
C SER A 115 -11.12 0.73 -0.36
N ILE A 116 -10.04 0.42 -1.09
CA ILE A 116 -9.53 -0.97 -1.13
C ILE A 116 -8.85 -1.39 0.18
N VAL A 117 -8.45 -0.44 1.03
CA VAL A 117 -7.76 -0.75 2.29
C VAL A 117 -8.73 -1.43 3.25
N LYS A 118 -8.45 -2.69 3.57
CA LYS A 118 -9.23 -3.51 4.50
C LYS A 118 -8.79 -3.31 5.94
N SER A 119 -7.49 -3.23 6.18
CA SER A 119 -6.94 -2.98 7.52
C SER A 119 -5.55 -2.33 7.43
N VAL A 120 -5.24 -1.46 8.40
CA VAL A 120 -3.94 -0.79 8.51
C VAL A 120 -3.12 -1.43 9.63
N ASN A 121 -1.84 -1.71 9.36
CA ASN A 121 -0.85 -2.25 10.30
C ASN A 121 -1.29 -3.51 11.06
N ALA A 122 -2.18 -4.31 10.47
CA ALA A 122 -2.56 -5.61 11.00
C ALA A 122 -1.41 -6.65 10.91
N ILE A 123 -0.35 -6.33 10.16
CA ILE A 123 0.72 -7.25 9.83
C ILE A 123 2.06 -6.64 10.26
N HIS A 124 2.82 -7.40 11.04
CA HIS A 124 4.11 -6.99 11.57
C HIS A 124 5.22 -7.53 10.67
N PHE A 125 5.79 -6.69 9.81
CA PHE A 125 6.94 -7.07 9.02
C PHE A 125 8.25 -6.64 9.67
N ILE A 126 9.25 -7.50 9.52
CA ILE A 126 10.63 -7.22 9.90
C ILE A 126 11.48 -7.32 8.63
N HIS A 127 12.40 -6.37 8.43
CA HIS A 127 13.36 -6.45 7.33
C HIS A 127 14.20 -7.72 7.45
N ASN A 128 14.26 -8.51 6.37
CA ASN A 128 15.14 -9.66 6.27
C ASN A 128 16.51 -9.21 5.77
N CYS A 129 17.24 -8.46 6.59
CA CYS A 129 18.58 -8.02 6.29
C CYS A 129 19.49 -9.23 6.01
N LYS A 130 20.21 -9.22 4.88
CA LYS A 130 21.39 -10.06 4.72
C LYS A 130 22.57 -9.39 5.39
N ASP A 131 23.56 -10.18 5.80
CA ASP A 131 24.75 -9.70 6.50
C ASP A 131 25.44 -8.59 5.67
N GLY A 132 25.57 -7.40 6.26
CA GLY A 132 26.20 -6.22 5.64
C GLY A 132 25.28 -5.28 4.86
N GLU A 133 24.00 -5.62 4.61
CA GLU A 133 23.07 -4.80 3.81
C GLU A 133 22.27 -3.78 4.64
N CYS A 134 22.11 -4.03 5.94
CA CYS A 134 21.44 -3.11 6.85
C CYS A 134 22.48 -2.40 7.71
N ILE A 135 22.86 -1.21 7.28
CA ILE A 135 23.74 -0.32 8.05
C ILE A 135 22.83 0.48 8.99
N GLU A 136 23.19 0.58 10.27
CA GLU A 136 22.47 1.38 11.26
C GLU A 136 22.29 2.82 10.74
N GLY A 137 21.04 3.31 10.69
CA GLY A 137 20.71 4.64 10.15
C GLY A 137 20.61 4.73 8.62
N ASN A 138 20.91 3.65 7.88
CA ASN A 138 20.71 3.53 6.45
C ASN A 138 19.88 2.26 6.17
N TYR A 139 18.57 2.37 6.40
CA TYR A 139 17.59 1.36 6.00
C TYR A 139 17.57 1.32 4.48
N ASN A 140 18.53 0.57 3.91
CA ASN A 140 18.76 0.50 2.48
C ASN A 140 17.43 0.26 1.78
N LEU A 141 17.02 1.23 0.96
CA LEU A 141 15.88 1.17 0.05
C LEU A 141 16.00 -0.01 -0.94
N GLU A 142 17.17 -0.67 -0.97
CA GLU A 142 17.49 -1.87 -1.73
C GLU A 142 17.01 -3.17 -1.08
N ASN A 143 16.71 -3.20 0.23
CA ASN A 143 16.21 -4.42 0.87
C ASN A 143 14.74 -4.64 0.53
N ASP A 144 14.51 -5.56 -0.40
CA ASP A 144 13.19 -5.99 -0.85
C ASP A 144 12.64 -7.18 -0.05
N LEU A 145 13.38 -7.77 0.89
CA LEU A 145 12.96 -8.96 1.63
C LEU A 145 12.47 -8.62 3.04
N TYR A 146 11.32 -9.19 3.40
CA TYR A 146 10.64 -8.96 4.66
C TYR A 146 10.12 -10.27 5.25
N ILE A 147 10.15 -10.41 6.57
CA ILE A 147 9.61 -11.55 7.30
C ILE A 147 8.26 -11.11 7.89
N LYS A 148 7.16 -11.79 7.54
CA LYS A 148 5.87 -11.58 8.19
C LYS A 148 5.94 -12.24 9.56
N ASN A 149 6.09 -11.44 10.59
CA ASN A 149 6.27 -11.95 11.94
C ASN A 149 4.95 -12.49 12.49
N LEU A 150 4.86 -13.81 12.62
CA LEU A 150 3.68 -14.50 13.16
C LEU A 150 3.66 -14.54 14.69
N TYR A 151 4.81 -14.31 15.32
CA TYR A 151 4.99 -14.33 16.75
C TYR A 151 5.36 -12.92 17.16
N PHE A 152 4.68 -12.31 18.12
CA PHE A 152 4.92 -10.91 18.50
C PHE A 152 6.29 -10.72 19.22
N PHE A 153 7.39 -10.99 18.52
CA PHE A 153 8.74 -10.69 18.96
C PHE A 153 9.06 -9.28 18.48
N LYS A 154 9.27 -8.35 19.41
CA LYS A 154 9.96 -7.11 19.08
C LYS A 154 11.36 -7.52 18.62
N ALA A 155 11.75 -7.15 17.41
CA ALA A 155 13.15 -7.21 17.02
C ALA A 155 13.93 -6.33 18.01
N VAL A 156 14.99 -6.88 18.60
CA VAL A 156 15.92 -6.17 19.50
C VAL A 156 17.02 -5.57 18.64
#